data_AF-A0ABD1DAK2-F1
#
_entry.id   AF-A0ABD1DAK2-F1
#
_cell.length_a   1.000
_cell.length_b   1.000
_cell.length_c   1.000
_cell.angle_alpha   90.00
_cell.angle_beta   90.00
_cell.angle_gamma   90.00
#
_symmetry.space_group_name_H-M   'P 1'
#
loop_
_entity.id
_entity.type
_entity.pdbx_description
1 polymer ?
#
loop_
_entity_poly.entity_id
_entity_poly.type
_entity_poly.pdbx_seq_one_letter_code
_entity_poly.pdbx_strand_id
1 'polypeptide(L)'
;MTFEALRLRVHNSTVPPKASAELYFLNTVMHKNDSLFDGIGTPDWRLTLCLLFSWLCVAIILINGIKSSGKASYFLAIFPYVIILILLVHACTLKGAFNGILYFLTPQWDKLLVPTVKLPCTAAAVGG
;
A
#
# COMPACT_ATOMS: atom_id res chain seq x y z
N MET A 1 23.89 -36.79 6.35
CA MET A 1 24.77 -35.98 5.48
C MET A 1 24.01 -35.05 4.52
N THR A 2 22.73 -35.27 4.24
CA THR A 2 21.93 -34.44 3.30
C THR A 2 21.16 -33.26 3.94
N PHE A 3 20.92 -33.26 5.26
CA PHE A 3 20.17 -32.19 5.96
C PHE A 3 21.02 -30.92 6.21
N GLU A 4 22.29 -31.09 6.60
CA GLU A 4 23.22 -29.96 6.81
C GLU A 4 23.57 -29.24 5.50
N ALA A 5 23.61 -29.96 4.37
CA ALA A 5 23.79 -29.38 3.05
C ALA A 5 22.56 -28.57 2.58
N LEU A 6 21.35 -28.95 3.01
CA LEU A 6 20.11 -28.21 2.74
C LEU A 6 20.05 -26.91 3.55
N ARG A 7 20.50 -26.94 4.82
CA ARG A 7 20.65 -25.74 5.68
C ARG A 7 21.66 -24.74 5.13
N LEU A 8 22.79 -25.21 4.59
CA LEU A 8 23.79 -24.35 3.96
C LEU A 8 23.32 -23.78 2.61
N ARG A 9 22.53 -24.52 1.82
CA ARG A 9 21.89 -24.00 0.59
C ARG A 9 20.86 -22.90 0.89
N VAL A 10 20.12 -23.01 1.99
CA VAL A 10 19.17 -21.98 2.43
C VAL A 10 19.89 -20.71 2.90
N HIS A 11 21.02 -20.83 3.61
CA HIS A 11 21.79 -19.67 4.07
C HIS A 11 22.61 -18.99 2.95
N ASN A 12 22.94 -19.69 1.87
CA ASN A 12 23.62 -19.13 0.70
C ASN A 12 22.66 -18.45 -0.30
N SER A 13 21.36 -18.37 0.03
CA SER A 13 20.40 -17.56 -0.70
C SER A 13 20.22 -16.25 0.06
N THR A 14 21.12 -15.29 -0.14
CA THR A 14 20.99 -13.90 0.36
C THR A 14 19.89 -13.12 -0.38
N VAL A 15 18.84 -13.80 -0.81
CA VAL A 15 17.62 -13.20 -1.34
C VAL A 15 16.63 -13.23 -0.18
N PRO A 16 16.28 -12.09 0.43
CA PRO A 16 15.26 -12.08 1.47
C PRO A 16 14.00 -12.75 0.89
N PRO A 17 13.30 -13.61 1.64
CA PRO A 17 12.08 -14.24 1.16
C PRO A 17 11.08 -13.14 0.82
N LYS A 18 10.91 -12.87 -0.48
CA LYS A 18 9.95 -11.87 -0.96
C LYS A 18 8.56 -12.45 -0.79
N ALA A 19 7.65 -11.66 -0.24
CA ALA A 19 6.25 -12.05 -0.13
C ALA A 19 5.70 -12.32 -1.54
N SER A 20 4.87 -13.36 -1.70
CA SER A 20 4.29 -13.68 -3.00
C SER A 20 3.50 -12.51 -3.61
N ALA A 21 2.88 -11.68 -2.76
CA ALA A 21 2.21 -10.44 -3.18
C ALA A 21 3.18 -9.38 -3.71
N GLU A 22 4.37 -9.26 -3.11
CA GLU A 22 5.40 -8.33 -3.58
C GLU A 22 5.90 -8.73 -4.96
N LEU A 23 6.20 -10.03 -5.18
CA LEU A 23 6.61 -10.52 -6.49
C LEU A 23 5.51 -10.34 -7.55
N TYR A 24 4.25 -10.60 -7.20
CA TYR A 24 3.13 -10.39 -8.11
C TYR A 24 2.96 -8.90 -8.48
N PHE A 25 3.07 -8.00 -7.50
CA PHE A 25 2.98 -6.56 -7.74
C PHE A 25 4.13 -6.07 -8.64
N LEU A 26 5.37 -6.48 -8.35
CA LEU A 26 6.54 -6.07 -9.10
C LEU A 26 6.55 -6.62 -10.54
N ASN A 27 6.24 -7.91 -10.73
CA ASN A 27 6.37 -8.57 -12.02
C ASN A 27 5.09 -8.52 -12.88
N THR A 28 3.90 -8.57 -12.27
CA THR A 28 2.63 -8.69 -13.01
C THR A 28 1.84 -7.39 -13.09
N VAL A 29 1.92 -6.52 -12.08
CA VAL A 29 1.20 -5.24 -12.10
C VAL A 29 2.07 -4.13 -12.68
N MET A 30 3.32 -4.03 -12.23
CA MET A 30 4.23 -2.96 -12.65
C MET A 30 5.17 -3.34 -13.79
N HIS A 31 5.29 -4.63 -14.14
CA HIS A 31 6.25 -5.15 -15.13
C HIS A 31 7.65 -4.53 -15.01
N LYS A 32 8.20 -4.55 -13.79
CA LYS A 32 9.52 -3.99 -13.50
C LYS A 32 10.59 -4.69 -14.35
N ASN A 33 11.19 -3.96 -15.28
CA ASN A 33 12.36 -4.42 -16.02
C ASN A 33 13.65 -4.19 -15.19
N ASP A 34 14.66 -5.04 -15.41
CA ASP A 34 15.92 -5.01 -14.64
C ASP A 34 16.84 -3.84 -15.04
N SER A 35 16.54 -3.16 -16.14
CA SER A 35 17.36 -2.08 -16.71
C SER A 35 16.52 -0.84 -17.03
N LEU A 36 16.75 0.26 -16.29
CA LEU A 36 16.16 1.58 -16.57
C LEU A 36 16.58 2.18 -17.94
N PHE A 37 17.63 1.64 -18.55
CA PHE A 37 18.23 2.14 -19.80
C PHE A 37 17.54 1.63 -21.08
N ASP A 38 16.65 0.65 -20.98
CA ASP A 38 15.98 0.04 -22.15
C ASP A 38 14.71 0.79 -22.58
N GLY A 39 14.49 1.99 -22.04
CA GLY A 39 13.31 2.80 -22.31
C GLY A 39 12.09 2.36 -21.50
N ILE A 40 11.15 3.28 -21.38
CA ILE A 40 9.82 3.01 -20.81
C ILE A 40 9.13 2.16 -21.89
N GLY A 41 9.09 0.84 -21.69
CA GLY A 41 8.50 -0.11 -22.64
C GLY A 41 7.05 0.22 -23.00
N THR A 42 6.43 -0.58 -23.88
CA THR A 42 5.04 -0.33 -24.28
C THR A 42 4.09 -0.39 -23.08
N PRO A 43 3.20 0.59 -22.90
CA PRO A 43 2.31 0.63 -21.75
C PRO A 43 1.35 -0.57 -21.76
N ASP A 44 1.14 -1.17 -20.59
CA ASP A 44 0.17 -2.24 -20.44
C ASP A 44 -1.23 -1.77 -20.80
N TRP A 45 -1.82 -2.46 -21.76
CA TRP A 45 -3.20 -2.24 -22.19
C TRP A 45 -4.20 -2.39 -21.03
N ARG A 46 -3.93 -3.31 -20.09
CA ARG A 46 -4.80 -3.56 -18.92
C ARG A 46 -4.80 -2.37 -17.95
N LEU A 47 -3.62 -1.80 -17.67
CA LEU A 47 -3.49 -0.62 -16.82
C LEU A 47 -4.07 0.62 -17.51
N THR A 48 -3.83 0.75 -18.83
CA THR A 48 -4.37 1.85 -19.64
C THR A 48 -5.89 1.83 -19.67
N LEU A 49 -6.52 0.67 -19.83
CA LEU A 49 -7.98 0.54 -19.74
C LEU A 49 -8.51 0.84 -18.34
N CYS A 50 -7.83 0.37 -17.30
CA CYS A 50 -8.21 0.67 -15.91
C CYS A 50 -8.21 2.18 -15.66
N LEU A 51 -7.18 2.89 -16.15
CA LEU A 51 -7.07 4.33 -16.05
C LEU A 51 -8.18 5.04 -16.84
N LEU A 52 -8.43 4.61 -18.08
CA LEU A 52 -9.49 5.16 -18.92
C LEU A 52 -10.86 5.00 -18.23
N PHE A 53 -11.12 3.82 -17.67
CA PHE A 53 -12.36 3.53 -16.96
C PHE A 53 -12.53 4.41 -15.71
N SER A 54 -11.47 4.60 -14.92
CA SER A 54 -11.48 5.50 -13.76
C SER A 54 -11.78 6.94 -14.19
N TRP A 55 -11.14 7.41 -15.26
CA TRP A 55 -11.33 8.77 -15.77
C TRP A 55 -12.76 8.98 -16.28
N LEU A 56 -13.30 8.00 -17.03
CA LEU A 56 -14.70 8.01 -17.48
C LEU A 56 -15.68 8.01 -16.31
N CYS A 57 -15.43 7.21 -15.26
CA CYS A 57 -16.28 7.18 -14.08
C CYS A 57 -16.34 8.57 -13.42
N VAL A 58 -15.19 9.22 -13.24
CA VAL A 58 -15.12 10.60 -12.69
C VAL A 58 -15.82 11.59 -13.62
N ALA A 59 -15.61 11.49 -14.93
CA ALA A 59 -16.27 12.36 -15.91
C ALA A 59 -17.80 12.20 -15.86
N ILE A 60 -18.32 10.97 -15.78
CA ILE A 60 -19.76 10.70 -15.66
C ILE A 60 -20.33 11.30 -14.36
N ILE A 61 -19.61 11.19 -13.25
CA ILE A 61 -20.01 11.79 -11.97
C ILE A 61 -20.07 13.32 -12.09
N LEU A 62 -19.16 13.94 -12.82
CA LEU A 62 -19.11 15.40 -13.02
C LEU A 62 -20.17 15.91 -14.01
N ILE A 63 -20.38 15.22 -15.14
CA ILE A 63 -21.31 15.64 -16.21
C ILE A 63 -22.77 15.61 -15.74
N ASN A 64 -23.14 14.67 -14.87
CA ASN A 64 -24.48 14.61 -14.26
C ASN A 64 -24.75 15.75 -13.26
N GLY A 65 -23.78 16.65 -13.05
CA GLY A 65 -23.88 17.85 -12.24
C GLY A 65 -23.68 17.59 -10.75
N ILE A 66 -23.24 18.64 -10.06
CA ILE A 66 -22.94 18.69 -8.60
C ILE A 66 -24.11 18.18 -7.73
N LYS A 67 -25.36 18.39 -8.18
CA LYS A 67 -26.56 17.94 -7.44
C LYS A 67 -26.69 16.42 -7.38
N SER A 68 -26.26 15.70 -8.42
CA SER A 68 -26.24 14.23 -8.46
C SER A 68 -24.92 13.68 -7.92
N SER A 69 -23.79 14.33 -8.26
CA SER A 69 -22.45 13.98 -7.77
C SER A 69 -22.35 14.01 -6.24
N GLY A 70 -23.00 14.98 -5.58
CA GLY A 70 -23.07 15.05 -4.13
C GLY A 70 -23.65 13.77 -3.50
N LYS A 71 -24.67 13.16 -4.13
CA LYS A 71 -25.24 11.88 -3.66
C LYS A 71 -24.22 10.75 -3.71
N ALA A 72 -23.49 10.62 -4.81
CA ALA A 72 -22.43 9.61 -4.92
C ALA A 72 -21.29 9.85 -3.92
N SER A 73 -20.91 11.12 -3.70
CA SER A 73 -19.90 11.51 -2.71
C SER A 73 -20.32 11.18 -1.28
N TYR A 74 -21.60 11.32 -0.91
CA TYR A 74 -22.07 10.90 0.42
C TYR A 74 -21.85 9.40 0.66
N PHE A 75 -22.07 8.55 -0.35
CA PHE A 75 -21.75 7.12 -0.23
C PHE A 75 -20.24 6.87 -0.13
N LEU A 76 -19.44 7.54 -0.97
CA LEU A 76 -17.98 7.38 -0.98
C LEU A 76 -17.33 7.90 0.31
N ALA A 77 -17.93 8.89 0.96
CA ALA A 77 -17.49 9.41 2.25
C ALA A 77 -17.86 8.47 3.40
N ILE A 78 -19.02 7.81 3.37
CA ILE A 78 -19.44 6.86 4.41
C ILE A 78 -18.69 5.51 4.30
N PHE A 79 -18.39 5.09 3.08
CA PHE A 79 -17.78 3.80 2.76
C PHE A 79 -16.46 3.51 3.51
N PRO A 80 -15.46 4.42 3.56
CA PRO A 80 -14.23 4.16 4.29
C PRO A 80 -14.48 3.96 5.79
N TYR A 81 -15.44 4.65 6.40
CA TYR A 81 -15.78 4.45 7.82
C TYR A 81 -16.36 3.05 8.08
N VAL A 82 -17.24 2.58 7.19
CA VAL A 82 -17.83 1.23 7.30
C VAL A 82 -16.74 0.16 7.14
N ILE A 83 -15.84 0.31 6.16
CA ILE A 83 -14.72 -0.62 5.97
C ILE A 83 -13.80 -0.62 7.19
N ILE A 84 -13.42 0.55 7.70
CA ILE A 84 -12.56 0.65 8.89
C ILE A 84 -13.22 -0.06 10.07
N LEU A 85 -14.53 0.12 10.26
CA LEU A 85 -15.26 -0.52 11.35
C LEU A 85 -15.27 -2.05 11.21
N ILE A 86 -15.53 -2.58 10.01
CA ILE A 86 -15.52 -4.03 9.75
C ILE A 86 -14.11 -4.61 9.89
N LEU A 87 -13.10 -3.93 9.32
CA LEU A 87 -11.70 -4.34 9.45
C LEU A 87 -11.23 -4.31 10.90
N LEU A 88 -11.70 -3.35 11.71
CA LEU A 88 -11.41 -3.28 13.14
C LEU A 88 -11.97 -4.49 13.88
N VAL A 89 -13.25 -4.82 13.66
CA VAL A 89 -13.88 -5.99 14.28
C VAL A 89 -13.16 -7.29 13.87
N HIS A 90 -12.81 -7.40 12.59
CA HIS A 90 -12.07 -8.55 12.08
C HIS A 90 -10.66 -8.65 12.68
N ALA A 91 -9.94 -7.53 12.76
CA ALA A 91 -8.62 -7.46 13.36
C ALA A 91 -8.66 -7.85 14.85
N CYS A 92 -9.65 -7.36 15.60
CA CYS A 92 -9.85 -7.72 17.00
C CYS A 92 -10.20 -9.21 17.22
N THR A 93 -10.84 -9.84 16.24
CA THR A 93 -11.19 -11.27 16.28
C THR A 93 -9.96 -12.17 16.08
N LEU A 94 -8.89 -11.65 15.46
CA LEU A 94 -7.63 -12.37 15.30
C LEU A 94 -6.85 -12.43 16.63
N LYS A 95 -6.45 -13.63 17.04
CA LYS A 95 -5.60 -13.85 18.22
C LYS A 95 -4.29 -13.08 18.04
N GLY A 96 -4.02 -12.11 18.92
CA GLY A 96 -2.82 -11.28 18.89
C GLY A 96 -3.04 -9.80 18.53
N ALA A 97 -4.28 -9.37 18.26
CA ALA A 97 -4.63 -7.97 17.99
C ALA A 97 -4.12 -6.99 19.06
N PHE A 98 -4.13 -7.43 20.33
CA PHE A 98 -3.68 -6.62 21.46
C PHE A 98 -2.17 -6.29 21.41
N ASN A 99 -1.34 -7.16 20.84
CA ASN A 99 0.09 -6.87 20.68
C ASN A 99 0.34 -5.81 19.60
N GLY A 100 -0.48 -5.81 18.53
CA GLY A 100 -0.40 -4.80 17.47
C GLY A 100 -0.76 -3.40 17.97
N ILE A 101 -1.84 -3.29 18.75
CA ILE A 101 -2.24 -2.00 19.34
C ILE A 101 -1.22 -1.52 20.40
N LEU A 102 -0.67 -2.43 21.21
CA LEU A 102 0.36 -2.09 22.19
C LEU A 102 1.65 -1.62 21.52
N TYR A 103 2.06 -2.25 20.42
CA TYR A 103 3.21 -1.81 19.62
C TYR A 103 2.98 -0.42 19.01
N PHE A 104 1.78 -0.14 18.50
CA PHE A 104 1.44 1.18 17.95
C PHE A 104 1.44 2.29 19.01
N LEU A 105 0.94 1.99 20.22
CA LEU A 105 0.83 2.96 21.31
C LEU A 105 2.11 3.13 22.12
N THR A 106 3.12 2.28 21.98
CA THR A 106 4.37 2.38 22.78
C THR A 106 5.24 3.51 22.22
N PRO A 107 5.33 4.68 22.88
CA PRO A 107 6.12 5.79 22.37
C PRO A 107 7.62 5.48 22.51
N GLN A 108 8.35 5.55 21.40
CA GLN A 108 9.82 5.40 21.37
C GLN A 108 10.47 6.79 21.52
N TRP A 109 10.63 7.26 22.77
CA TRP A 109 11.15 8.60 23.07
C TRP A 109 12.56 8.85 22.50
N ASP A 110 13.39 7.80 22.42
CA ASP A 110 14.74 7.86 21.85
C ASP A 110 14.77 8.25 20.35
N LYS A 111 13.69 7.96 19.60
CA LYS A 111 13.62 8.28 18.17
C LYS A 111 13.24 9.74 17.91
N LEU A 112 12.64 10.44 18.87
CA LEU A 112 12.21 11.85 18.74
C LEU A 112 13.39 12.85 18.80
N LEU A 113 14.51 12.46 19.39
CA LEU A 113 15.70 13.30 19.54
C LEU A 113 16.64 13.27 18.32
N VAL A 114 16.47 12.31 17.41
CA VAL A 114 17.28 12.18 16.20
C VAL A 114 16.90 13.28 15.17
N PRO A 115 17.86 14.04 14.62
CA PRO A 115 17.56 15.14 13.68
C PRO A 115 16.83 14.67 12.40
N THR A 116 17.00 13.40 12.03
CA THR A 116 16.31 12.76 10.90
C THR A 116 14.79 12.73 11.03
N VAL A 117 14.20 12.70 12.24
CA VAL A 117 12.74 12.66 12.39
C VAL A 117 12.10 14.06 12.41
N LYS A 118 12.88 15.10 12.72
CA LYS A 118 12.37 16.48 12.80
C LYS A 118 12.04 17.05 11.43
N LEU A 119 12.91 16.88 10.43
CA LEU A 119 12.69 17.41 9.07
C LEU A 119 11.37 16.95 8.42
N PRO A 120 11.03 15.65 8.35
CA PRO A 120 9.79 15.20 7.73
C PRO A 120 8.55 15.64 8.53
N CYS A 121 8.61 15.63 9.86
CA CYS A 121 7.50 16.11 10.70
C CYS A 121 7.27 17.63 10.53
N THR A 122 8.32 18.43 10.39
CA THR A 122 8.18 19.87 10.08
C THR A 122 7.67 20.12 8.67
N ALA A 123 8.05 19.30 7.69
CA ALA A 123 7.54 19.41 6.32
C ALA A 123 6.04 19.06 6.23
N ALA A 124 5.59 18.02 6.94
CA ALA A 124 4.18 17.64 7.00
C ALA A 124 3.30 18.67 7.72
N ALA A 125 3.85 19.45 8.65
CA ALA A 125 3.11 20.47 9.41
C ALA A 125 2.95 21.80 8.66
N VAL A 126 3.74 22.07 7.61
CA VAL A 126 3.77 23.36 6.90
C VAL A 126 3.16 23.26 5.49
N GLY A 127 2.88 22.05 5.00
CA GLY A 127 2.31 21.78 3.66
C GLY A 127 0.78 21.80 3.58
N GLY A 128 0.12 22.73 4.30
CA GLY A 128 -1.32 22.96 4.24
C GLY A 128 -1.65 24.35 3.72
#